data_AF-A0A249NZR0-F1
#
_entry.id   AF-A0A249NZR0-F1
#
_cell.length_a   1.000
_cell.length_b   1.000
_cell.length_c   1.000
_cell.angle_alpha   90.00
_cell.angle_beta   90.00
_cell.angle_gamma   90.00
#
_symmetry.space_group_name_H-M   'P 1'
#
loop_
_entity.id
_entity.type
_entity.pdbx_description
1 polymer ?
#
loop_
_entity_poly.entity_id
_entity_poly.type
_entity_poly.pdbx_seq_one_letter_code
_entity_poly.pdbx_strand_id
1 'polypeptide(L)'
;MLTTTLEYIALPSDFYADVLTRSSYTRLGISVSTMVQPGFRGCFSIKLFNHGNNPIELVVGAKMFQMRLTKLSDGLSYGGLDKKYFGNVRPTPSRAADDDDVQKLKAISERQRHVPSEPETLMSAEKKMQLQTR
;
A
#
# COMPACT_ATOMS: atom_id res chain seq x y z
N MET A 1 17.13 2.24 1.30
CA MET A 1 17.34 3.05 0.08
C MET A 1 16.17 2.84 -0.87
N LEU A 2 15.72 3.87 -1.60
CA LEU A 2 14.75 3.74 -2.69
C LEU A 2 15.49 3.75 -4.04
N THR A 3 15.26 2.75 -4.87
CA THR A 3 15.92 2.58 -6.17
C THR A 3 14.90 2.19 -7.25
N THR A 4 15.34 2.01 -8.49
CA THR A 4 14.49 1.54 -9.60
C THR A 4 15.22 0.52 -10.46
N THR A 5 14.47 -0.28 -11.20
CA THR A 5 15.01 -1.20 -12.22
C THR A 5 15.51 -0.45 -13.44
N LEU A 6 16.45 -1.05 -14.17
CA LEU A 6 16.87 -0.54 -15.48
C LEU A 6 15.83 -0.89 -16.55
N GLU A 7 15.15 -2.01 -16.36
CA GLU A 7 14.15 -2.55 -17.26
C GLU A 7 12.83 -1.77 -17.14
N TYR A 8 12.34 -1.29 -18.28
CA TYR A 8 10.95 -0.84 -18.44
C TYR A 8 10.08 -2.03 -18.83
N ILE A 9 9.08 -2.33 -18.02
CA ILE A 9 8.22 -3.48 -18.23
C ILE A 9 6.81 -3.02 -18.58
N ALA A 10 6.26 -3.60 -19.63
CA ALA A 10 4.86 -3.44 -20.03
C ALA A 10 4.18 -4.81 -19.97
N LEU A 11 3.42 -5.06 -18.90
CA LEU A 11 2.65 -6.29 -18.76
C LEU A 11 1.32 -6.17 -19.54
N PRO A 12 0.86 -7.27 -20.16
CA PRO A 12 -0.48 -7.33 -20.72
C PRO A 12 -1.54 -7.38 -19.59
N SER A 13 -2.80 -7.22 -19.93
CA SER A 13 -3.92 -7.18 -18.97
C SER A 13 -4.32 -8.55 -18.42
N ASP A 14 -3.80 -9.63 -18.99
CA ASP A 14 -4.08 -11.03 -18.63
C ASP A 14 -2.91 -11.70 -17.89
N PHE A 15 -1.89 -10.95 -17.46
CA PHE A 15 -0.80 -11.46 -16.64
C PHE A 15 -0.53 -10.57 -15.44
N TYR A 16 -0.36 -11.19 -14.27
CA TYR A 16 0.29 -10.52 -13.14
C TYR A 16 1.71 -11.07 -12.98
N ALA A 17 2.54 -10.35 -12.23
CA ALA A 17 3.90 -10.80 -11.97
C ALA A 17 4.31 -10.69 -10.51
N ASP A 18 5.00 -11.69 -10.00
CA ASP A 18 5.73 -11.60 -8.73
C ASP A 18 7.18 -11.19 -9.00
N VAL A 19 7.65 -10.14 -8.35
CA VAL A 19 9.06 -9.73 -8.36
C VAL A 19 9.70 -10.23 -7.09
N LEU A 20 10.69 -11.10 -7.26
CA LEU A 20 11.40 -11.80 -6.20
C LEU A 20 12.88 -11.46 -6.25
N THR A 21 13.52 -11.32 -5.09
CA THR A 21 14.98 -11.25 -5.02
C THR A 21 15.62 -12.60 -5.37
N ARG A 22 16.73 -12.58 -6.12
CA ARG A 22 17.52 -13.79 -6.38
C ARG A 22 18.13 -14.31 -5.09
N SER A 23 18.22 -15.63 -4.97
CA SER A 23 18.70 -16.31 -3.76
C SER A 23 20.08 -15.81 -3.28
N SER A 24 20.97 -15.42 -4.19
CA SER A 24 22.28 -14.86 -3.86
C SER A 24 22.20 -13.58 -3.02
N TYR A 25 21.27 -12.67 -3.33
CA TYR A 25 21.09 -11.43 -2.58
C TYR A 25 20.29 -11.67 -1.29
N THR A 26 19.35 -12.61 -1.32
CA THR A 26 18.63 -13.04 -0.11
C THR A 26 19.60 -13.57 0.96
N ARG A 27 20.62 -14.34 0.56
CA ARG A 27 21.67 -14.83 1.48
C ARG A 27 22.58 -13.73 2.04
N LEU A 28 22.67 -12.59 1.36
CA LEU A 28 23.40 -11.41 1.86
C LEU A 28 22.56 -10.55 2.81
N GLY A 29 21.27 -10.86 2.99
CA GLY A 29 20.37 -10.08 3.83
C GLY A 29 19.54 -9.04 3.07
N ILE A 30 19.56 -9.04 1.74
CA ILE A 30 18.68 -8.20 0.92
C ILE A 30 17.46 -9.02 0.51
N SER A 31 16.28 -8.62 0.97
CA SER A 31 15.02 -9.27 0.60
C SER A 31 13.99 -8.25 0.10
N VAL A 32 13.34 -8.59 -1.01
CA VAL A 32 12.21 -7.86 -1.59
C VAL A 32 11.26 -8.91 -2.16
N SER A 33 9.98 -8.74 -1.89
CA SER A 33 8.90 -9.46 -2.55
C SER A 33 7.79 -8.46 -2.82
N THR A 34 7.39 -8.32 -4.08
CA THR A 34 6.29 -7.44 -4.46
C THR A 34 5.55 -8.00 -5.66
N MET A 35 4.29 -7.60 -5.82
CA MET A 35 3.42 -8.02 -6.90
C MET A 35 3.20 -6.85 -7.85
N VAL A 36 3.31 -7.13 -9.14
CA VAL A 36 3.02 -6.21 -10.24
C VAL A 36 1.66 -6.58 -10.82
N GLN A 37 0.78 -5.59 -10.82
CA GLN A 37 -0.60 -5.72 -11.32
C GLN A 37 -0.64 -5.88 -12.85
N PRO A 38 -1.63 -6.59 -13.40
CA PRO A 38 -1.84 -6.68 -14.84
C PRO A 38 -2.00 -5.31 -15.51
N GLY A 39 -1.49 -5.17 -16.73
CA GLY A 39 -1.48 -3.90 -17.46
C GLY A 39 -0.48 -2.87 -16.93
N PHE A 40 0.40 -3.23 -15.98
CA PHE A 40 1.45 -2.32 -15.49
C PHE A 40 2.40 -1.91 -16.62
N ARG A 41 2.81 -0.63 -16.59
CA ARG A 41 3.81 -0.05 -17.48
C ARG A 41 4.75 0.82 -16.66
N GLY A 42 6.06 0.59 -16.74
CA GLY A 42 7.07 1.38 -16.04
C GLY A 42 8.31 0.60 -15.61
N CYS A 43 9.23 1.30 -14.96
CA CYS A 43 10.29 0.74 -14.13
C CYS A 43 9.79 0.60 -12.69
N PHE A 44 10.05 -0.52 -12.04
CA PHE A 44 9.56 -0.73 -10.67
C PHE A 44 10.41 0.09 -9.70
N SER A 45 9.74 0.75 -8.75
CA SER A 45 10.42 1.36 -7.61
C SER A 45 10.60 0.32 -6.52
N ILE A 46 11.83 0.16 -6.03
CA ILE A 46 12.21 -0.89 -5.08
C ILE A 46 12.78 -0.26 -3.82
N LYS A 47 12.24 -0.63 -2.67
CA LYS A 47 12.82 -0.28 -1.38
C LYS A 47 13.79 -1.39 -0.96
N LEU A 48 15.08 -1.08 -1.01
CA LEU A 48 16.14 -1.97 -0.55
C LEU A 48 16.41 -1.74 0.94
N PHE A 49 16.42 -2.83 1.68
CA PHE A 49 16.84 -2.90 3.07
C PHE A 49 17.87 -4.01 3.23
N ASN A 50 18.95 -3.73 3.96
CA ASN A 50 19.97 -4.69 4.30
C ASN A 50 19.71 -5.19 5.74
N HIS A 51 19.26 -6.44 5.86
CA HIS A 51 19.10 -7.11 7.16
C HIS A 51 20.39 -7.71 7.69
N GLY A 52 21.46 -7.73 6.89
CA GLY A 52 22.78 -8.21 7.29
C GLY A 52 23.57 -7.17 8.07
N ASN A 53 24.61 -7.64 8.77
CA ASN A 53 25.51 -6.77 9.54
C ASN A 53 26.67 -6.20 8.71
N ASN A 54 26.84 -6.69 7.48
CA ASN A 54 27.93 -6.29 6.59
C ASN A 54 27.40 -5.30 5.55
N PRO A 55 28.13 -4.22 5.24
CA PRO A 55 27.84 -3.35 4.11
C PRO A 55 27.84 -4.15 2.80
N ILE A 56 26.90 -3.84 1.90
CA ILE A 56 26.80 -4.46 0.58
C ILE A 56 26.94 -3.36 -0.46
N GLU A 57 27.94 -3.50 -1.32
CA GLU A 57 28.11 -2.63 -2.47
C GLU A 57 27.09 -2.99 -3.55
N LEU A 58 26.35 -1.98 -4.02
CA LEU A 58 25.37 -2.13 -5.09
C LEU A 58 25.92 -1.51 -6.37
N VAL A 59 26.11 -2.34 -7.39
CA VAL A 59 26.56 -1.92 -8.71
C VAL A 59 25.36 -1.79 -9.64
N VAL A 60 25.26 -0.67 -10.36
CA VAL A 60 24.22 -0.47 -11.38
C VAL A 60 24.34 -1.54 -12.47
N GLY A 61 23.22 -2.15 -12.85
CA GLY A 61 23.20 -3.27 -13.81
C GLY A 61 23.35 -4.65 -13.19
N ALA A 62 23.56 -4.74 -11.87
CA ALA A 62 23.54 -6.02 -11.18
C ALA A 62 22.15 -6.69 -11.31
N LYS A 63 22.14 -7.95 -11.74
CA LYS A 63 20.91 -8.76 -11.84
C LYS A 63 20.46 -9.16 -10.43
N MET A 64 19.65 -8.34 -9.77
CA MET A 64 19.24 -8.59 -8.37
C MET A 64 17.92 -9.33 -8.23
N PHE A 65 17.03 -9.17 -9.19
CA PHE A 65 15.65 -9.64 -9.10
C PHE A 65 15.33 -10.62 -10.23
N GLN A 66 14.25 -11.35 -10.04
CA GLN A 66 13.64 -12.22 -11.03
C GLN A 66 12.13 -12.01 -11.00
N MET A 67 11.50 -12.15 -12.16
CA MET A 67 10.07 -11.98 -12.32
C MET A 67 9.42 -13.32 -12.65
N ARG A 68 8.38 -13.69 -11.90
CA ARG A 68 7.53 -14.85 -12.21
C ARG A 68 6.20 -14.34 -12.75
N LEU A 69 5.87 -14.76 -13.97
CA LEU A 69 4.63 -14.39 -14.64
C LEU A 69 3.57 -15.44 -14.42
N THR A 70 2.35 -15.00 -14.11
CA THR A 70 1.19 -15.89 -13.97
C THR A 70 0.05 -15.36 -14.84
N LYS A 71 -0.47 -16.23 -15.71
CA LYS A 71 -1.60 -15.93 -16.57
C LYS A 71 -2.90 -15.97 -15.77
N LEU A 72 -3.76 -14.97 -15.94
CA LEU A 72 -5.11 -14.95 -15.40
C LEU A 72 -6.09 -15.62 -16.36
N SER A 73 -7.07 -16.33 -15.82
CA SER A 73 -8.14 -16.99 -16.58
C SER A 73 -9.04 -15.98 -17.30
N ASP A 74 -9.35 -14.89 -16.61
CA ASP A 74 -10.10 -13.74 -17.12
C ASP A 74 -9.21 -12.49 -17.04
N GLY A 75 -9.14 -11.73 -18.14
CA GLY A 75 -8.41 -10.46 -18.15
C GLY A 75 -9.02 -9.50 -17.13
N LEU A 76 -8.20 -8.75 -16.39
CA LEU A 76 -8.74 -7.77 -15.46
C LEU A 76 -9.54 -6.69 -16.22
N SER A 77 -10.81 -6.53 -15.85
CA SER A 77 -11.60 -5.31 -16.04
C SER A 77 -11.35 -4.28 -14.92
N TYR A 78 -10.57 -4.65 -13.89
CA TYR A 78 -10.33 -3.84 -12.71
C TYR A 78 -9.16 -2.86 -12.92
N GLY A 79 -9.51 -1.57 -12.93
CA GLY A 79 -8.56 -0.45 -12.90
C GLY A 79 -8.07 -0.03 -14.28
N GLY A 80 -8.70 1.04 -14.81
CA GLY A 80 -8.25 1.73 -16.01
C GLY A 80 -6.85 2.36 -15.87
N LEU A 81 -6.51 3.26 -16.80
CA LEU A 81 -5.21 3.94 -16.88
C LEU A 81 -4.82 4.75 -15.63
N ASP A 82 -5.74 4.94 -14.68
CA ASP A 82 -5.52 5.73 -13.47
C ASP A 82 -4.85 4.91 -12.36
N LYS A 83 -3.57 4.58 -12.59
CA LYS A 83 -2.71 3.97 -11.56
C LYS A 83 -1.72 5.01 -11.08
N LYS A 84 -1.58 5.14 -9.74
CA LYS A 84 -0.68 6.08 -9.05
C LYS A 84 0.74 6.16 -9.60
N TYR A 85 1.23 5.04 -10.14
CA TYR A 85 2.61 4.86 -10.57
C TYR A 85 2.75 4.48 -12.06
N PHE A 86 1.72 4.75 -12.88
CA PHE A 86 1.74 4.41 -14.30
C PHE A 86 2.87 5.15 -15.04
N GLY A 87 3.65 4.42 -15.84
CA GLY A 87 4.68 4.99 -16.71
C GLY A 87 5.92 5.51 -16.00
N ASN A 88 6.09 5.25 -14.69
CA ASN A 88 7.23 5.75 -13.94
C ASN A 88 8.55 5.17 -14.46
N VAL A 89 9.57 6.02 -14.61
CA VAL A 89 10.93 5.61 -15.03
C VAL A 89 12.00 5.98 -14.00
N ARG A 90 11.59 6.55 -12.86
CA ARG A 90 12.45 6.98 -11.77
C ARG A 90 11.97 6.38 -10.45
N PRO A 91 12.87 6.24 -9.45
CA PRO A 91 12.44 5.90 -8.10
C PRO A 91 11.41 6.92 -7.61
N THR A 92 10.17 6.48 -7.42
CA THR A 92 9.05 7.37 -7.07
C THR A 92 8.65 7.13 -5.62
N PRO A 93 8.53 8.18 -4.79
CA PRO A 93 8.07 8.03 -3.41
C PRO A 93 6.62 7.55 -3.36
N SER A 94 6.20 7.10 -2.17
CA SER A 94 4.83 6.64 -1.95
C SER A 94 3.82 7.77 -2.16
N ARG A 95 2.74 7.46 -2.89
CA ARG A 95 1.55 8.30 -3.10
C ARG A 95 0.35 7.80 -2.29
N ALA A 96 0.58 7.13 -1.16
CA ALA A 96 -0.49 6.62 -0.30
C ALA A 96 -1.40 7.74 0.25
N ALA A 97 -0.90 8.96 0.40
CA ALA A 97 -1.71 10.11 0.83
C ALA A 97 -2.82 10.49 -0.18
N ASP A 98 -2.69 10.07 -1.44
CA ASP A 98 -3.68 10.32 -2.49
C ASP A 98 -4.85 9.31 -2.44
N ASP A 99 -4.86 8.35 -1.49
CA ASP A 99 -6.00 7.44 -1.35
C ASP A 99 -7.22 8.14 -0.72
N ASP A 100 -8.39 7.96 -1.34
CA ASP A 100 -9.65 8.52 -0.85
C ASP A 100 -10.12 7.92 0.49
N ASP A 101 -9.63 6.73 0.82
CA ASP A 101 -10.03 6.00 2.03
C ASP A 101 -9.59 6.75 3.30
N VAL A 102 -8.43 7.40 3.30
CA VAL A 102 -7.91 8.16 4.44
C VAL A 102 -8.89 9.25 4.87
N GLN A 103 -9.43 10.01 3.90
CA GLN A 103 -10.41 11.07 4.18
C GLN A 103 -11.73 10.49 4.71
N LYS A 104 -12.22 9.41 4.09
CA LYS A 104 -13.46 8.73 4.49
C LYS A 104 -13.35 8.16 5.91
N LEU A 105 -12.24 7.51 6.24
CA LEU A 105 -11.98 6.93 7.56
C LEU A 105 -11.84 8.00 8.63
N LYS A 106 -11.20 9.14 8.32
CA LYS A 106 -11.10 10.27 9.24
C LYS A 106 -12.48 10.83 9.59
N ALA A 107 -13.34 11.03 8.60
CA ALA A 107 -14.72 11.49 8.80
C ALA A 107 -15.55 10.53 9.67
N ILE A 108 -15.42 9.21 9.46
CA ILE A 108 -16.08 8.19 10.29
C ILE A 108 -15.59 8.28 11.74
N SER A 109 -14.28 8.38 11.94
CA SER A 109 -13.68 8.46 13.28
C SER A 109 -14.13 9.71 14.03
N GLU A 110 -14.24 10.86 13.36
CA GLU A 110 -14.72 12.12 13.94
C GLU A 110 -16.20 12.06 14.33
N ARG A 111 -17.04 11.40 13.50
CA ARG A 111 -18.45 11.15 13.80
C ARG A 111 -18.62 10.23 15.02
N GLN A 112 -17.81 9.19 15.15
CA GLN A 112 -17.88 8.26 16.30
C GLN A 112 -17.39 8.88 17.60
N ARG A 113 -16.39 9.78 17.56
CA ARG A 113 -15.95 10.53 18.76
C ARG A 113 -16.98 11.53 19.27
N HIS A 114 -17.94 11.93 18.43
CA HIS A 114 -19.04 12.82 18.80
C HIS A 114 -20.31 12.09 19.26
N VAL A 115 -20.28 10.77 19.49
CA VAL A 115 -21.39 10.09 20.17
C VAL A 115 -21.37 10.56 21.63
N PRO A 116 -22.38 11.31 22.11
CA PRO A 116 -22.44 11.67 23.51
C PRO A 116 -22.62 10.38 24.31
N SER A 117 -21.82 10.19 25.36
CA SER A 117 -22.17 9.24 26.40
C SER A 117 -23.46 9.71 27.07
N GLU A 118 -24.62 9.13 26.75
CA GLU A 118 -25.75 9.21 27.67
C GLU A 118 -25.32 8.49 28.96
N PRO A 119 -25.40 9.18 30.12
CA PRO A 119 -26.70 9.28 30.78
C PRO A 119 -26.91 10.63 31.47
N GLU A 120 -27.38 11.67 30.76
CA GLU A 120 -27.96 12.86 31.43
C GLU A 120 -29.49 12.85 31.45
N THR A 121 -30.11 11.94 30.70
CA THR A 121 -31.57 11.87 30.53
C THR A 121 -32.28 11.28 31.76
N LEU A 122 -31.59 10.49 32.60
CA LEU A 122 -32.18 9.88 33.81
C LEU A 122 -32.20 10.82 35.02
N MET A 123 -31.23 11.73 35.17
CA MET A 123 -31.19 12.69 36.29
C MET A 123 -32.24 13.82 36.16
N SER A 124 -32.72 14.09 34.94
CA SER A 124 -33.75 15.11 34.70
C SER A 124 -35.17 14.59 34.98
N ALA A 125 -35.39 13.27 34.85
CA ALA A 125 -36.67 12.62 35.17
C ALA A 125 -36.90 12.50 36.69
N GLU A 126 -35.88 12.12 37.46
CA GLU A 126 -35.98 12.02 38.92
C GLU A 126 -36.16 13.40 39.59
N LYS A 127 -35.51 14.43 39.06
CA LYS A 127 -35.62 15.80 39.60
C LYS A 127 -36.97 16.46 39.30
N LYS A 128 -37.65 16.07 38.21
CA LYS A 128 -39.02 16.50 37.90
C LYS A 128 -40.07 15.77 38.74
N MET A 129 -39.82 14.51 39.13
CA MET A 129 -40.74 13.75 39.98
C MET A 129 -40.67 14.17 41.45
N GLN A 130 -39.51 14.64 41.94
CA GLN A 130 -39.37 15.16 43.31
C GLN A 130 -39.93 16.58 43.52
N LEU A 131 -40.10 17.39 42.46
CA LEU A 131 -40.66 18.73 42.56
C LEU A 131 -42.20 18.78 42.51
N GLN A 132 -42.88 17.67 42.22
CA GLN A 132 -44.36 17.61 42.17
C GLN A 132 -45.01 17.12 43.47
N THR A 133 -44.24 16.79 44.51
CA THR A 133 -44.75 16.26 45.80
C THR A 133 -44.45 17.19 46.99
N ARG A 134 -44.41 18.51 46.78
CA ARG A 134 -44.38 19.51 47.86
C ARG A 134 -45.35 20.63 47.62
#